data_AF-A0A820QS80-F1
#
_entry.id   AF-A0A820QS80-F1
#
_cell.length_a   1.000
_cell.length_b   1.000
_cell.length_c   1.000
_cell.angle_alpha   90.00
_cell.angle_beta   90.00
_cell.angle_gamma   90.00
#
_symmetry.space_group_name_H-M   'P 1'
#
loop_
_entity.id
_entity.type
_entity.pdbx_description
1 polymer ?
#
loop_
_entity_poly.entity_id
_entity_poly.type
_entity_poly.pdbx_seq_one_letter_code
_entity_poly.pdbx_strand_id
1 'polypeptide(L)'
;IHDLVRKGVETTAYVRNEKARELFKDELATGLLSSIVGTYTSIGIYARTIEGHDRLFILVCGGVNKPVSMSKIKEIFGKIAYERRVRQIVDVSSYNVRIDGIQDISECAAAVLTEPVEKHDRSIYEAGAEVLSNEQRAKIFNKVLGTSIISGMNHSFAYDLIKLAFNGEGKKATLQLAVIPNRPLRIFEEWLQDNIQLFQ
;
A
#
# COMPACT_ATOMS: atom_id res chain seq x y z
N ILE A 1 -4.92 -0.87 -8.30
CA ILE A 1 -5.93 -1.45 -9.21
C ILE A 1 -6.56 -0.33 -10.03
N HIS A 2 -7.30 0.60 -9.42
CA HIS A 2 -7.90 1.76 -10.12
C HIS A 2 -6.94 2.45 -11.10
N ASP A 3 -5.72 2.80 -10.66
CA ASP A 3 -4.75 3.50 -11.52
C ASP A 3 -4.22 2.67 -12.70
N LEU A 4 -4.15 1.33 -12.54
CA LEU A 4 -3.72 0.44 -13.63
C LEU A 4 -4.82 0.32 -14.67
N VAL A 5 -6.06 0.08 -14.23
CA VAL A 5 -7.24 -0.02 -15.10
C VAL A 5 -7.49 1.30 -15.84
N ARG A 6 -7.37 2.45 -15.16
CA ARG A 6 -7.50 3.77 -15.78
C ARG A 6 -6.45 4.03 -16.86
N LYS A 7 -5.26 3.44 -16.72
CA LYS A 7 -4.17 3.50 -17.72
C LYS A 7 -4.33 2.48 -18.86
N GLY A 8 -5.43 1.72 -18.90
CA GLY A 8 -5.67 0.71 -19.94
C GLY A 8 -4.89 -0.59 -19.74
N VAL A 9 -4.39 -0.85 -18.54
CA VAL A 9 -3.58 -2.05 -18.25
C VAL A 9 -4.49 -3.21 -17.85
N GLU A 10 -4.43 -4.29 -18.63
CA GLU A 10 -5.05 -5.57 -18.25
C GLU A 10 -4.47 -6.05 -16.92
N THR A 11 -5.34 -6.26 -15.94
CA THR A 11 -4.98 -6.50 -14.55
C THR A 11 -5.73 -7.71 -14.01
N THR A 12 -5.00 -8.58 -13.31
CA THR A 12 -5.58 -9.70 -12.55
C THR A 12 -5.43 -9.44 -11.06
N ALA A 13 -6.55 -9.33 -10.34
CA ALA A 13 -6.55 -9.19 -8.88
C ALA A 13 -6.67 -10.57 -8.21
N TYR A 14 -5.63 -10.98 -7.47
CA TYR A 14 -5.64 -12.17 -6.64
C TYR A 14 -6.12 -11.84 -5.22
N VAL A 15 -7.34 -12.27 -4.87
CA VAL A 15 -8.09 -11.75 -3.71
C VAL A 15 -8.56 -12.88 -2.78
N ARG A 16 -8.67 -12.60 -1.48
CA ARG A 16 -9.01 -13.64 -0.48
C ARG A 16 -10.46 -14.11 -0.52
N ASN A 17 -11.38 -13.30 -1.03
CA ASN A 17 -12.80 -13.63 -1.07
C ASN A 17 -13.55 -12.79 -2.13
N GLU A 18 -14.78 -13.20 -2.40
CA GLU A 18 -15.66 -12.62 -3.41
C GLU A 18 -16.10 -11.17 -3.13
N LYS A 19 -15.93 -10.65 -1.91
CA LYS A 19 -16.30 -9.25 -1.59
C LYS A 19 -15.51 -8.24 -2.43
N ALA A 20 -14.34 -8.63 -2.94
CA ALA A 20 -13.56 -7.81 -3.84
C ALA A 20 -14.32 -7.47 -5.13
N ARG A 21 -15.27 -8.31 -5.57
CA ARG A 21 -16.07 -8.02 -6.78
C ARG A 21 -16.93 -6.79 -6.62
N GLU A 22 -17.55 -6.60 -5.46
CA GLU A 22 -18.33 -5.38 -5.20
C GLU A 22 -17.43 -4.16 -5.07
N LEU A 23 -16.26 -4.30 -4.43
CA LEU A 23 -15.29 -3.20 -4.26
C LEU A 23 -14.72 -2.69 -5.59
N PHE A 24 -14.63 -3.55 -6.61
CA PHE A 24 -14.05 -3.23 -7.92
C PHE A 24 -15.05 -3.41 -9.07
N LYS A 25 -16.35 -3.25 -8.80
CA LYS A 25 -17.40 -3.51 -9.80
C LYS A 25 -17.24 -2.65 -11.06
N ASP A 26 -16.82 -1.40 -10.88
CA ASP A 26 -16.65 -0.45 -11.97
C ASP A 26 -15.44 -0.84 -12.83
N GLU A 27 -14.34 -1.27 -12.20
CA GLU A 27 -13.17 -1.78 -12.92
C GLU A 27 -13.45 -3.10 -13.62
N LEU A 28 -14.20 -4.01 -13.00
CA LEU A 28 -14.63 -5.26 -13.62
C LEU A 28 -15.48 -5.01 -14.87
N ALA A 29 -16.36 -4.01 -14.83
CA ALA A 29 -17.21 -3.64 -15.96
C ALA A 29 -16.41 -3.13 -17.17
N THR A 30 -15.18 -2.65 -16.99
CA THR A 30 -14.31 -2.23 -18.11
C THR A 30 -13.79 -3.40 -18.95
N GLY A 31 -13.83 -4.63 -18.42
CA GLY A 31 -13.18 -5.81 -19.02
C GLY A 31 -11.65 -5.86 -18.85
N LEU A 32 -11.03 -4.80 -18.32
CA LEU A 32 -9.58 -4.74 -18.06
C LEU A 32 -9.18 -5.36 -16.72
N LEU A 33 -10.14 -5.58 -15.81
CA LEU A 33 -9.90 -6.25 -14.54
C LEU A 33 -10.51 -7.65 -14.54
N SER A 34 -9.71 -8.64 -14.15
CA SER A 34 -10.19 -9.95 -13.73
C SER A 34 -9.92 -10.16 -12.24
N SER A 35 -10.72 -11.00 -11.58
CA SER A 35 -10.52 -11.35 -10.17
C SER A 35 -10.42 -12.86 -10.00
N ILE A 36 -9.37 -13.33 -9.33
CA ILE A 36 -9.18 -14.73 -8.97
C ILE A 36 -9.17 -14.86 -7.45
N VAL A 37 -10.02 -15.72 -6.91
CA VAL A 37 -10.08 -15.96 -5.47
C VAL A 37 -9.01 -16.97 -5.06
N GLY A 38 -8.21 -16.60 -4.07
CA GLY A 38 -7.24 -17.47 -3.43
C GLY A 38 -6.60 -16.83 -2.20
N THR A 39 -5.87 -17.62 -1.42
CA THR A 39 -5.19 -17.16 -0.20
C THR A 39 -3.67 -17.28 -0.34
N TYR A 40 -2.92 -16.88 0.69
CA TYR A 40 -1.48 -17.09 0.72
C TYR A 40 -1.07 -18.58 0.71
N THR A 41 -2.00 -19.50 1.01
CA THR A 41 -1.74 -20.95 0.98
C THR A 41 -2.22 -21.63 -0.29
N SER A 42 -2.98 -20.94 -1.15
CA SER A 42 -3.47 -21.49 -2.42
C SER A 42 -2.41 -21.42 -3.53
N ILE A 43 -1.23 -21.99 -3.27
CA ILE A 43 -0.04 -21.87 -4.12
C ILE A 43 -0.30 -22.32 -5.57
N GLY A 44 -1.04 -23.41 -5.76
CA GLY A 44 -1.38 -23.89 -7.09
C GLY A 44 -2.32 -22.95 -7.87
N ILE A 45 -3.19 -22.21 -7.18
CA ILE A 45 -4.03 -21.19 -7.81
C ILE A 45 -3.13 -20.02 -8.22
N TYR A 46 -2.35 -19.48 -7.29
CA TYR A 46 -1.40 -18.40 -7.55
C TYR A 46 -0.48 -18.70 -8.74
N ALA A 47 0.13 -19.90 -8.79
CA ALA A 47 1.04 -20.29 -9.86
C ALA A 47 0.39 -20.31 -11.25
N ARG A 48 -0.91 -20.65 -11.34
CA ARG A 48 -1.67 -20.58 -12.60
C ARG A 48 -2.11 -19.14 -12.91
N THR A 49 -2.52 -18.39 -11.89
CA THR A 49 -2.95 -16.99 -12.04
C THR A 49 -1.87 -16.12 -12.67
N ILE A 50 -0.60 -16.29 -12.29
CA ILE A 50 0.48 -15.45 -12.78
C ILE A 50 1.04 -15.91 -14.13
N GLU A 51 0.54 -17.01 -14.70
CA GLU A 51 1.00 -17.50 -15.98
C GLU A 51 0.67 -16.49 -17.10
N GLY A 52 1.66 -16.15 -17.92
CA GLY A 52 1.52 -15.12 -18.96
C GLY A 52 1.65 -13.67 -18.47
N HIS A 53 1.65 -13.42 -17.17
CA HIS A 53 1.94 -12.09 -16.63
C HIS A 53 3.43 -11.80 -16.58
N ASP A 54 3.83 -10.59 -16.93
CA ASP A 54 5.23 -10.15 -16.94
C ASP A 54 5.60 -9.24 -15.76
N ARG A 55 4.60 -8.73 -15.02
CA ARG A 55 4.78 -7.85 -13.87
C ARG A 55 3.84 -8.23 -12.73
N LEU A 56 4.30 -8.12 -11.49
CA LEU A 56 3.52 -8.40 -10.30
C LEU A 56 3.58 -7.23 -9.31
N PHE A 57 2.46 -6.98 -8.66
CA PHE A 57 2.39 -6.19 -7.43
C PHE A 57 2.13 -7.12 -6.26
N ILE A 58 2.99 -7.09 -5.24
CA ILE A 58 2.87 -7.94 -4.06
C ILE A 58 2.66 -7.07 -2.82
N LEU A 59 1.55 -7.33 -2.13
CA LEU A 59 1.26 -6.83 -0.79
C LEU A 59 0.87 -8.02 0.09
N VAL A 60 1.73 -8.35 1.05
CA VAL A 60 1.44 -9.37 2.06
C VAL A 60 1.28 -8.68 3.39
N CYS A 61 0.09 -8.81 3.98
CA CYS A 61 -0.22 -8.27 5.30
C CYS A 61 -0.78 -9.39 6.20
N GLY A 62 -0.20 -9.51 7.40
CA GLY A 62 -0.70 -10.33 8.50
C GLY A 62 -1.43 -9.46 9.51
N GLY A 63 -2.53 -9.96 10.06
CA GLY A 63 -3.22 -9.28 11.16
C GLY A 63 -2.63 -9.71 12.50
N VAL A 64 -2.77 -8.87 13.54
CA VAL A 64 -2.37 -9.21 14.92
C VAL A 64 -2.97 -10.55 15.37
N ASN A 65 -4.25 -10.78 15.04
CA ASN A 65 -4.98 -12.01 15.39
C ASN A 65 -4.79 -13.16 14.39
N LYS A 66 -4.10 -12.92 13.26
CA LYS A 66 -3.84 -13.89 12.19
C LYS A 66 -2.44 -13.63 11.63
N PRO A 67 -1.39 -13.89 12.42
CA PRO A 67 -0.02 -13.63 12.00
C PRO A 67 0.32 -14.55 10.82
N VAL A 68 1.08 -14.01 9.88
CA VAL A 68 1.63 -14.79 8.77
C VAL A 68 3.12 -14.49 8.64
N SER A 69 3.89 -15.47 8.19
CA SER A 69 5.30 -15.23 7.87
C SER A 69 5.38 -14.53 6.51
N MET A 70 5.38 -13.20 6.54
CA MET A 70 5.41 -12.37 5.33
C MET A 70 6.64 -12.68 4.47
N SER A 71 7.81 -12.90 5.10
CA SER A 71 9.05 -13.27 4.40
C SER A 71 8.91 -14.59 3.65
N LYS A 72 8.41 -15.66 4.29
CA LYS A 72 8.19 -16.96 3.64
C LYS A 72 7.16 -16.89 2.51
N ILE A 73 6.08 -16.12 2.69
CA ILE A 73 5.09 -15.95 1.62
C ILE A 73 5.73 -15.24 0.42
N LYS A 74 6.44 -14.13 0.65
CA LYS A 74 7.13 -13.38 -0.41
C LYS A 74 8.22 -14.21 -1.09
N GLU A 75 8.96 -15.03 -0.34
CA GLU A 75 9.95 -15.96 -0.88
C GLU A 75 9.30 -16.98 -1.84
N ILE A 76 8.22 -17.63 -1.40
CA ILE A 76 7.49 -18.61 -2.24
C ILE A 76 6.91 -17.93 -3.48
N PHE A 77 6.24 -16.79 -3.31
CA PHE A 77 5.61 -16.06 -4.41
C PHE A 77 6.64 -15.54 -5.41
N GLY A 78 7.76 -15.02 -4.91
CA GLY A 78 8.89 -14.55 -5.73
C GLY A 78 9.57 -15.69 -6.49
N LYS A 79 9.77 -16.85 -5.86
CA LYS A 79 10.33 -18.03 -6.54
C LYS A 79 9.44 -18.49 -7.69
N ILE A 80 8.14 -18.61 -7.46
CA ILE A 80 7.18 -19.03 -8.50
C ILE A 80 7.13 -17.98 -9.62
N ALA A 81 7.14 -16.68 -9.28
CA ALA A 81 7.19 -15.61 -10.27
C ALA A 81 8.44 -15.69 -11.16
N TYR A 82 9.61 -15.95 -10.56
CA TYR A 82 10.86 -16.17 -11.28
C TYR A 82 10.76 -17.36 -12.25
N GLU A 83 10.26 -18.51 -11.77
CA GLU A 83 10.04 -19.71 -12.59
C GLU A 83 9.07 -19.46 -13.77
N ARG A 84 8.12 -18.53 -13.60
CA ARG A 84 7.15 -18.11 -14.62
C ARG A 84 7.63 -16.96 -15.50
N ARG A 85 8.89 -16.54 -15.37
CA ARG A 85 9.52 -15.46 -16.15
C ARG A 85 8.86 -14.08 -15.98
N VAL A 86 8.30 -13.81 -14.81
CA VAL A 86 7.92 -12.46 -14.42
C VAL A 86 9.18 -11.58 -14.44
N ARG A 87 9.11 -10.45 -15.13
CA ARG A 87 10.24 -9.53 -15.34
C ARG A 87 10.39 -8.51 -14.22
N GLN A 88 9.29 -8.17 -13.54
CA GLN A 88 9.28 -7.17 -12.49
C GLN A 88 8.34 -7.56 -11.35
N ILE A 89 8.80 -7.39 -10.11
CA ILE A 89 7.97 -7.50 -8.91
C ILE A 89 8.07 -6.19 -8.15
N VAL A 90 6.95 -5.52 -7.97
CA VAL A 90 6.81 -4.36 -7.10
C VAL A 90 6.29 -4.86 -5.76
N ASP A 91 7.18 -4.93 -4.77
CA ASP A 91 6.86 -5.38 -3.42
C ASP A 91 6.68 -4.19 -2.47
N VAL A 92 5.56 -4.15 -1.76
CA VAL A 92 5.40 -3.22 -0.63
C VAL A 92 5.96 -3.90 0.62
N SER A 93 7.16 -3.47 1.01
CA SER A 93 7.84 -3.94 2.21
C SER A 93 7.57 -3.01 3.38
N SER A 94 6.54 -3.32 4.17
CA SER A 94 6.31 -2.65 5.45
C SER A 94 5.54 -3.54 6.42
N TYR A 95 5.79 -3.36 7.71
CA TYR A 95 4.95 -3.91 8.78
C TYR A 95 3.66 -3.09 8.95
N ASN A 96 3.70 -1.79 8.62
CA ASN A 96 2.58 -0.85 8.75
C ASN A 96 2.52 0.09 7.54
N VAL A 97 1.39 0.12 6.83
CA VAL A 97 1.10 1.15 5.83
C VAL A 97 0.15 2.16 6.46
N ARG A 98 0.55 3.42 6.54
CA ARG A 98 -0.31 4.48 7.08
C ARG A 98 -1.34 4.92 6.04
N ILE A 99 -2.54 5.25 6.50
CA ILE A 99 -3.71 5.55 5.65
C ILE A 99 -3.52 6.82 4.83
N ASP A 100 -2.82 7.81 5.37
CA ASP A 100 -2.48 9.08 4.72
C ASP A 100 -1.56 8.91 3.50
N GLY A 101 -0.70 7.88 3.48
CA GLY A 101 0.23 7.61 2.38
C GLY A 101 -0.25 6.61 1.33
N ILE A 102 -1.46 6.04 1.44
CA ILE A 102 -1.92 4.95 0.56
C ILE A 102 -1.93 5.39 -0.91
N GLN A 103 -2.38 6.62 -1.17
CA GLN A 103 -2.49 7.15 -2.53
C GLN A 103 -1.10 7.36 -3.17
N ASP A 104 -0.15 7.94 -2.43
CA ASP A 104 1.21 8.14 -2.94
C ASP A 104 1.90 6.81 -3.25
N ILE A 105 1.71 5.81 -2.38
CA ILE A 105 2.23 4.45 -2.59
C ILE A 105 1.55 3.80 -3.81
N SER A 106 0.22 3.93 -3.96
CA SER A 106 -0.50 3.30 -5.07
C SER A 106 -0.11 3.90 -6.41
N GLU A 107 0.04 5.22 -6.48
CA GLU A 107 0.45 5.91 -7.70
C GLU A 107 1.91 5.63 -8.06
N CYS A 108 2.81 5.60 -7.06
CA CYS A 108 4.19 5.19 -7.27
C CYS A 108 4.24 3.74 -7.81
N ALA A 109 3.51 2.80 -7.19
CA ALA A 109 3.46 1.43 -7.66
C ALA A 109 2.91 1.34 -9.09
N ALA A 110 1.83 2.08 -9.40
CA ALA A 110 1.26 2.11 -10.74
C ALA A 110 2.21 2.71 -11.78
N ALA A 111 2.99 3.74 -11.43
CA ALA A 111 4.05 4.26 -12.29
C ALA A 111 5.11 3.19 -12.56
N VAL A 112 5.68 2.58 -11.51
CA VAL A 112 6.71 1.54 -11.63
C VAL A 112 6.26 0.35 -12.49
N LEU A 113 4.98 -0.06 -12.35
CA LEU A 113 4.39 -1.15 -13.12
C LEU A 113 4.07 -0.80 -14.58
N THR A 114 4.02 0.48 -14.95
CA THR A 114 3.65 0.91 -16.32
C THR A 114 4.80 1.51 -17.11
N GLU A 115 5.86 1.96 -16.45
CA GLU A 115 7.08 2.45 -17.08
C GLU A 115 8.04 1.33 -17.47
N PRO A 116 9.06 1.56 -18.33
CA PRO A 116 10.06 0.56 -18.68
C PRO A 116 10.71 -0.07 -17.45
N VAL A 117 10.91 -1.40 -17.47
CA VAL A 117 11.47 -2.15 -16.32
C VAL A 117 12.85 -1.61 -15.96
N GLU A 118 13.63 -1.25 -16.97
CA GLU A 118 15.00 -0.75 -16.87
C GLU A 118 15.08 0.61 -16.15
N LYS A 119 13.98 1.39 -16.13
CA LYS A 119 13.93 2.69 -15.42
C LYS A 119 13.91 2.51 -13.90
N HIS A 120 13.36 1.40 -13.41
CA HIS A 120 13.20 1.15 -11.98
C HIS A 120 14.14 0.07 -11.46
N ASP A 121 14.50 -0.91 -12.29
CA ASP A 121 15.43 -2.02 -12.01
C ASP A 121 15.26 -2.57 -10.57
N ARG A 122 16.35 -2.64 -9.78
CA ARG A 122 16.37 -3.13 -8.40
C ARG A 122 16.35 -1.98 -7.39
N SER A 123 15.57 -0.94 -7.68
CA SER A 123 15.48 0.25 -6.82
C SER A 123 14.62 -0.01 -5.59
N ILE A 124 14.95 0.69 -4.50
CA ILE A 124 14.14 0.75 -3.29
C ILE A 124 13.58 2.16 -3.19
N TYR A 125 12.26 2.27 -3.06
CA TYR A 125 11.57 3.53 -2.87
C TYR A 125 11.06 3.64 -1.44
N GLU A 126 11.64 4.54 -0.66
CA GLU A 126 11.17 4.82 0.68
C GLU A 126 9.93 5.70 0.62
N ALA A 127 8.90 5.34 1.39
CA ALA A 127 7.57 5.92 1.33
C ALA A 127 7.25 6.79 2.57
N GLY A 128 7.96 7.91 2.73
CA GLY A 128 7.71 8.89 3.78
C GLY A 128 7.19 10.21 3.22
N ALA A 129 5.92 10.54 3.46
CA ALA A 129 5.36 11.82 3.01
C ALA A 129 5.71 12.98 3.95
N GLU A 130 5.40 12.82 5.24
CA GLU A 130 5.55 13.86 6.24
C GLU A 130 5.90 13.27 7.61
N VAL A 131 6.72 13.99 8.38
CA VAL A 131 7.09 13.61 9.75
C VAL A 131 6.57 14.66 10.71
N LEU A 132 5.43 14.35 11.32
CA LEU A 132 4.76 15.23 12.28
C LEU A 132 4.93 14.74 13.72
N SER A 133 5.21 15.67 14.62
CA SER A 133 5.07 15.45 16.07
C SER A 133 3.60 15.32 16.46
N ASN A 134 3.34 14.76 17.64
CA ASN A 134 1.97 14.66 18.17
C ASN A 134 1.31 16.04 18.34
N GLU A 135 2.09 17.07 18.71
CA GLU A 135 1.59 18.45 18.81
C GLU A 135 1.23 19.02 17.45
N GLN A 136 2.05 18.78 16.42
CA GLN A 136 1.75 19.23 15.05
C GLN A 136 0.49 18.54 14.51
N ARG A 137 0.34 17.22 14.74
CA ARG A 137 -0.89 16.49 14.38
C ARG A 137 -2.13 17.06 15.09
N ALA A 138 -2.05 17.30 16.40
CA ALA A 138 -3.15 17.88 17.16
C ALA A 138 -3.53 19.28 16.63
N LYS A 139 -2.54 20.11 16.29
CA LYS A 139 -2.80 21.42 15.65
C LYS A 139 -3.54 21.29 14.32
N ILE A 140 -3.13 20.35 13.47
CA ILE A 140 -3.81 20.10 12.18
C ILE A 140 -5.24 19.61 12.40
N PHE A 141 -5.45 18.66 13.33
CA PHE A 141 -6.78 18.22 13.68
C PHE A 141 -7.67 19.34 14.19
N ASN A 142 -7.17 20.18 15.11
CA ASN A 142 -7.93 21.30 15.65
C ASN A 142 -8.32 22.30 14.56
N LYS A 143 -7.40 22.54 13.62
CA LYS A 143 -7.62 23.42 12.47
C LYS A 143 -8.70 22.88 11.53
N VAL A 144 -8.64 21.60 11.16
CA VAL A 144 -9.54 21.02 10.15
C VAL A 144 -10.90 20.62 10.75
N LEU A 145 -10.93 20.07 11.96
CA LEU A 145 -12.16 19.59 12.61
C LEU A 145 -12.85 20.64 13.47
N GLY A 146 -12.23 21.80 13.71
CA GLY A 146 -12.78 22.85 14.58
C GLY A 146 -12.97 22.44 16.04
N THR A 147 -12.38 21.30 16.46
CA THR A 147 -12.53 20.74 17.81
C THR A 147 -11.20 20.75 18.54
N SER A 148 -11.17 21.14 19.81
CA SER A 148 -9.93 21.14 20.61
C SER A 148 -9.53 19.73 21.03
N ILE A 149 -8.51 19.18 20.38
CA ILE A 149 -7.81 17.97 20.77
C ILE A 149 -6.58 18.35 21.57
N ILE A 150 -6.54 17.91 22.84
CA ILE A 150 -5.36 18.01 23.69
C ILE A 150 -4.63 16.67 23.62
N SER A 151 -3.34 16.68 23.27
CA SER A 151 -2.55 15.46 23.25
C SER A 151 -2.28 14.98 24.69
N GLY A 152 -3.00 13.96 25.14
CA GLY A 152 -2.76 13.32 26.43
C GLY A 152 -3.09 11.84 26.36
N MET A 153 -2.07 10.99 26.34
CA MET A 153 -2.24 9.54 26.46
C MET A 153 -1.60 9.10 27.78
N ASN A 154 -2.26 8.21 28.52
CA ASN A 154 -1.67 7.57 29.69
C ASN A 154 -0.38 6.85 29.27
N HIS A 155 0.73 7.13 29.95
CA HIS A 155 2.06 6.65 29.57
C HIS A 155 2.14 5.13 29.40
N SER A 156 1.42 4.33 30.19
CA SER A 156 1.47 2.86 30.07
C SER A 156 0.92 2.35 28.73
N PHE A 157 -0.23 2.90 28.29
CA PHE A 157 -0.84 2.55 27.00
C PHE A 157 -0.02 3.10 25.83
N ALA A 158 0.61 4.26 26.01
CA ALA A 158 1.54 4.83 25.03
C ALA A 158 2.78 3.94 24.83
N TYR A 159 3.37 3.39 25.90
CA TYR A 159 4.53 2.49 25.78
C TYR A 159 4.18 1.17 25.07
N ASP A 160 2.98 0.61 25.29
CA ASP A 160 2.55 -0.62 24.60
C ASP A 160 2.27 -0.39 23.11
N LEU A 161 1.65 0.74 22.74
CA LEU A 161 1.47 1.15 21.35
C LEU A 161 2.79 1.53 20.66
N ILE A 162 3.69 2.22 21.37
CA ILE A 162 5.01 2.62 20.84
C ILE A 162 5.91 1.40 20.64
N LYS A 163 5.89 0.42 21.55
CA LYS A 163 6.61 -0.85 21.37
C LYS A 163 6.12 -1.63 20.15
N LEU A 164 4.82 -1.57 19.84
CA LEU A 164 4.24 -2.23 18.67
C LEU A 164 4.41 -1.44 17.37
N ALA A 165 4.54 -0.12 17.43
CA ALA A 165 4.50 0.75 16.24
C ALA A 165 5.83 1.43 15.86
N PHE A 166 6.77 1.64 16.79
CA PHE A 166 7.90 2.56 16.55
C PHE A 166 9.20 2.17 17.26
N ASN A 167 9.94 1.22 16.70
CA ASN A 167 11.40 1.31 16.76
C ASN A 167 11.85 2.39 15.76
N GLY A 168 11.73 3.66 16.16
CA GLY A 168 12.58 4.81 15.80
C GLY A 168 12.98 5.18 14.36
N GLU A 169 12.73 4.35 13.34
CA GLU A 169 13.41 4.47 12.03
C GLU A 169 12.63 5.26 10.97
N GLY A 170 11.35 5.57 11.18
CA GLY A 170 10.52 6.31 10.22
C GLY A 170 10.57 7.83 10.32
N LYS A 171 11.77 8.43 10.44
CA LYS A 171 11.94 9.86 10.76
C LYS A 171 12.26 10.77 9.57
N LYS A 172 12.11 10.35 8.32
CA LYS A 172 12.41 11.21 7.17
C LYS A 172 11.30 11.18 6.14
N ALA A 173 10.88 12.38 5.71
CA ALA A 173 10.17 12.52 4.45
C ALA A 173 11.14 12.20 3.31
N THR A 174 10.64 11.54 2.27
CA THR A 174 11.44 11.06 1.15
C THR A 174 10.90 11.63 -0.16
N LEU A 175 11.78 12.29 -0.90
CA LEU A 175 11.42 12.95 -2.16
C LEU A 175 11.10 11.95 -3.29
N GLN A 176 11.48 10.68 -3.12
CA GLN A 176 11.34 9.66 -4.16
C GLN A 176 9.88 9.46 -4.60
N LEU A 177 8.95 9.46 -3.65
CA LEU A 177 7.52 9.35 -3.94
C LEU A 177 6.95 10.59 -4.64
N ALA A 178 7.60 11.75 -4.60
CA ALA A 178 7.15 12.94 -5.33
C ALA A 178 7.64 12.90 -6.79
N VAL A 179 8.84 12.39 -7.00
CA VAL A 179 9.51 12.37 -8.30
C VAL A 179 8.89 11.33 -9.24
N ILE A 180 8.56 10.14 -8.74
CA ILE A 180 8.07 9.02 -9.57
C ILE A 180 6.70 9.31 -10.20
N PRO A 181 5.65 9.68 -9.44
CA PRO A 181 4.37 10.09 -10.02
C PRO A 181 4.41 11.54 -10.56
N ASN A 182 5.54 12.24 -10.43
CA ASN A 182 5.74 13.63 -10.85
C ASN A 182 4.69 14.60 -10.29
N ARG A 183 4.47 14.55 -8.97
CA ARG A 183 3.60 15.49 -8.26
C ARG A 183 4.05 15.68 -6.80
N PRO A 184 3.61 16.76 -6.12
CA PRO A 184 3.80 16.89 -4.68
C PRO A 184 3.18 15.73 -3.91
N LEU A 185 3.80 15.34 -2.80
CA LEU A 185 3.21 14.39 -1.85
C LEU A 185 2.03 15.03 -1.15
N ARG A 186 1.04 14.20 -0.87
CA ARG A 186 -0.12 14.62 -0.11
C ARG A 186 0.29 14.79 1.35
N ILE A 187 0.01 15.95 1.94
CA ILE A 187 0.31 16.19 3.36
C ILE A 187 -0.86 15.77 4.25
N PHE A 188 -0.59 15.60 5.56
CA PHE A 188 -1.59 15.11 6.50
C PHE A 188 -2.84 16.01 6.57
N GLU A 189 -2.66 17.33 6.43
CA GLU A 189 -3.78 18.28 6.43
C GLU A 189 -4.73 18.07 5.24
N GLU A 190 -4.19 17.93 4.03
CA GLU A 190 -4.98 17.63 2.81
C GLU A 190 -5.66 16.26 2.94
N TRP A 191 -4.96 15.29 3.53
CA TRP A 191 -5.57 14.00 3.84
C TRP A 191 -6.79 14.14 4.75
N LEU A 192 -6.66 14.90 5.82
CA LEU A 192 -7.73 15.09 6.78
C LEU A 192 -8.92 15.87 6.19
N GLN A 193 -8.66 16.87 5.33
CA GLN A 193 -9.71 17.65 4.67
C GLN A 193 -10.60 16.78 3.78
N ASP A 194 -10.02 15.93 2.93
CA ASP A 194 -10.78 15.05 2.03
C ASP A 194 -11.53 13.93 2.76
N ASN A 195 -11.15 13.65 4.02
CA ASN A 195 -11.68 12.56 4.83
C ASN A 195 -12.41 13.07 6.07
N ILE A 196 -12.81 14.34 6.10
CA ILE A 196 -13.45 14.98 7.26
C ILE A 196 -14.71 14.23 7.72
N GLN A 197 -15.45 13.63 6.79
CA GLN A 197 -16.64 12.81 7.02
C GLN A 197 -16.38 11.56 7.88
N LEU A 198 -15.12 11.09 7.98
CA LEU A 198 -14.77 9.97 8.86
C LEU A 198 -14.72 10.38 10.34
N PHE A 199 -14.79 11.69 10.61
CA PHE A 199 -14.65 12.29 11.94
C PHE A 199 -15.90 13.06 12.39
N GLN A 200 -16.98 13.01 11.61
CA GLN A 200 -18.31 13.55 11.94
C GLN A 200 -19.24 12.42 12.39
#